data_AF-X0YB97-F1
#
_entry.id   AF-X0YB97-F1
#
_cell.length_a   1.000
_cell.length_b   1.000
_cell.length_c   1.000
_cell.angle_alpha   90.00
_cell.angle_beta   90.00
_cell.angle_gamma   90.00
#
_symmetry.space_group_name_H-M   'P 1'
#
loop_
_entity.id
_entity.type
_entity.pdbx_description
1 polymer ?
#
loop_
_entity_poly.entity_id
_entity_poly.type
_entity_poly.pdbx_seq_one_letter_code
_entity_poly.pdbx_strand_id
1 'polypeptide(L)'
;PGAIVSAMLYGWPLQLARVHPKLTRCMLVIGINPSHTARPAYYTMLKTLKNGAKLIVIDPRRTEVAARADLWLQVKPDTDTALLMSMINVIVNEELYDRRFVEERCFGFDQLARRAQDYPPEKAAEITWVPAEKIREAARMYATNRPAASLHFVGLEHQPNSIQSLQARYILPAITGNLDIPGGDLIEGMHPKLIPAAEVELMDKLPPEQKNKQMGADRFKLFSWSAFDLIQKNVKRVWGTQLDN
;
A
#
# COMPACT_ATOMS: atom_id res chain seq x y z
N PRO A 1 6.53 5.92 -6.41
CA PRO A 1 6.92 4.50 -6.27
C PRO A 1 5.76 3.53 -6.07
N GLY A 2 4.71 3.94 -5.33
CA GLY A 2 3.56 3.10 -5.00
C GLY A 2 2.84 2.52 -6.21
N ALA A 3 2.60 3.33 -7.25
CA ALA A 3 1.95 2.88 -8.49
C ALA A 3 2.70 1.72 -9.16
N ILE A 4 4.02 1.81 -9.29
CA ILE A 4 4.84 0.73 -9.88
C ILE A 4 4.80 -0.53 -9.02
N VAL A 5 4.97 -0.40 -7.69
CA VAL A 5 4.97 -1.56 -6.79
C VAL A 5 3.60 -2.25 -6.75
N SER A 6 2.49 -1.50 -6.72
CA SER A 6 1.15 -2.09 -6.81
C SER A 6 0.89 -2.73 -8.16
N ALA A 7 1.30 -2.10 -9.27
CA ALA A 7 1.19 -2.70 -10.60
C ALA A 7 1.96 -4.01 -10.72
N MET A 8 3.12 -4.13 -10.07
CA MET A 8 3.84 -5.40 -10.00
C MET A 8 3.11 -6.48 -9.21
N LEU A 9 2.51 -6.12 -8.07
CA LEU A 9 1.87 -7.08 -7.17
C LEU A 9 0.49 -7.51 -7.66
N TYR A 10 -0.28 -6.59 -8.23
CA TYR A 10 -1.68 -6.81 -8.58
C TYR A 10 -1.93 -6.83 -10.10
N GLY A 11 -0.94 -6.45 -10.90
CA GLY A 11 -1.13 -6.26 -12.36
C GLY A 11 -1.86 -4.96 -12.71
N TRP A 12 -2.10 -4.07 -11.75
CA TRP A 12 -2.71 -2.75 -11.94
C TRP A 12 -2.35 -1.81 -10.78
N PRO A 13 -2.15 -0.50 -11.01
CA PRO A 13 -1.81 0.43 -9.94
C PRO A 13 -3.03 0.64 -9.05
N LEU A 14 -2.81 0.59 -7.74
CA LEU A 14 -3.83 0.99 -6.79
C LEU A 14 -3.87 2.52 -6.74
N GLN A 15 -4.97 3.13 -7.18
CA GLN A 15 -5.13 4.57 -7.05
C GLN A 15 -5.31 4.97 -5.59
N LEU A 16 -4.48 5.90 -5.15
CA LEU A 16 -4.56 6.49 -3.83
C LEU A 16 -5.84 7.32 -3.72
N ALA A 17 -6.58 7.16 -2.62
CA ALA A 17 -7.62 8.08 -2.13
C ALA A 17 -9.11 7.76 -2.35
N ARG A 18 -9.51 6.52 -2.65
CA ARG A 18 -10.94 6.15 -2.63
C ARG A 18 -11.34 5.26 -1.48
N VAL A 19 -11.47 5.91 -0.33
CA VAL A 19 -12.09 5.33 0.86
C VAL A 19 -13.60 5.46 0.75
N HIS A 20 -14.34 4.38 0.97
CA HIS A 20 -15.80 4.45 0.94
C HIS A 20 -16.35 4.88 2.31
N PRO A 21 -16.95 6.07 2.46
CA PRO A 21 -17.20 6.65 3.77
C PRO A 21 -18.23 5.90 4.62
N LYS A 22 -19.11 5.11 4.00
CA LYS A 22 -20.15 4.35 4.73
C LYS A 22 -19.81 2.87 4.95
N LEU A 23 -18.85 2.33 4.18
CA LEU A 23 -18.59 0.88 4.15
C LEU A 23 -17.28 0.54 4.85
N THR A 24 -16.27 1.39 4.69
CA THR A 24 -14.97 1.22 5.36
C THR A 24 -15.16 1.21 6.87
N ARG A 25 -14.64 0.18 7.53
CA ARG A 25 -14.68 -0.01 8.99
C ARG A 25 -13.35 0.26 9.67
N CYS A 26 -12.25 0.20 8.94
CA CYS A 26 -10.93 0.57 9.44
C CYS A 26 -10.14 1.33 8.37
N MET A 27 -9.41 2.35 8.79
CA MET A 27 -8.49 3.10 7.95
C MET A 27 -7.07 2.97 8.49
N LEU A 28 -6.13 2.58 7.62
CA LEU A 28 -4.70 2.60 7.90
C LEU A 28 -4.04 3.75 7.12
N VAL A 29 -3.56 4.77 7.82
CA VAL A 29 -2.93 5.95 7.21
C VAL A 29 -1.44 5.95 7.50
N ILE A 30 -0.59 5.97 6.47
CA ILE A 30 0.86 5.73 6.58
C ILE A 30 1.62 6.85 5.86
N GLY A 31 2.45 7.60 6.60
CA GLY A 31 3.37 8.57 5.99
C GLY A 31 2.69 9.65 5.14
N ILE A 32 1.49 10.07 5.52
CA ILE A 32 0.74 11.14 4.83
C ILE A 32 -0.04 11.98 5.85
N ASN A 33 -0.06 13.29 5.63
CA ASN A 33 -0.91 14.22 6.38
C ASN A 33 -1.98 14.85 5.46
N PRO A 34 -3.09 14.13 5.18
CA PRO A 34 -4.06 14.54 4.17
C PRO A 34 -4.75 15.87 4.48
N SER A 35 -4.78 16.35 5.74
CA SER A 35 -5.36 17.66 6.05
C SER A 35 -4.61 18.82 5.39
N HIS A 36 -3.31 18.65 5.11
CA HIS A 36 -2.49 19.64 4.42
C HIS A 36 -2.19 19.27 2.96
N THR A 37 -2.12 17.98 2.62
CA THR A 37 -1.61 17.54 1.31
C THR A 37 -2.65 16.93 0.38
N ALA A 38 -3.82 16.54 0.91
CA ALA A 38 -4.85 15.82 0.14
C ALA A 38 -6.25 16.10 0.69
N ARG A 39 -6.70 17.36 0.64
CA ARG A 39 -7.97 17.81 1.25
C ARG A 39 -9.18 16.95 0.88
N PRO A 40 -9.39 16.52 -0.38
CA PRO A 40 -10.51 15.63 -0.69
C PRO A 40 -10.46 14.30 0.08
N ALA A 41 -9.28 13.67 0.17
CA ALA A 41 -9.07 12.45 0.94
C ALA A 41 -9.31 12.69 2.44
N TYR A 42 -8.88 13.83 2.97
CA TYR A 42 -9.12 14.22 4.35
C TYR A 42 -10.62 14.36 4.68
N TYR A 43 -11.39 15.03 3.83
CA TYR A 43 -12.83 15.15 4.05
C TYR A 43 -13.55 13.80 3.95
N THR A 44 -13.14 12.94 3.03
CA THR A 44 -13.65 11.55 2.96
C THR A 44 -13.29 10.77 4.22
N MET A 45 -12.06 10.87 4.71
CA MET A 45 -11.65 10.27 5.98
C MET A 45 -12.52 10.78 7.13
N LEU A 46 -12.71 12.08 7.31
CA LEU A 46 -13.56 12.63 8.36
C LEU A 46 -15.00 12.10 8.31
N LYS A 47 -15.59 11.98 7.11
CA LYS A 47 -16.90 11.34 6.93
C LYS A 47 -16.90 9.87 7.32
N THR A 48 -15.82 9.16 7.02
CA THR A 48 -15.62 7.75 7.35
C THR A 48 -15.54 7.55 8.86
N LEU A 49 -14.75 8.37 9.56
CA LEU A 49 -14.64 8.35 11.02
C LEU A 49 -15.98 8.69 11.70
N LYS A 50 -16.72 9.67 11.16
CA LYS A 50 -18.07 10.01 11.65
C LYS A 50 -19.03 8.82 11.59
N ASN A 51 -18.82 7.89 10.66
CA ASN A 51 -19.61 6.66 10.53
C ASN A 51 -19.07 5.49 11.38
N GLY A 52 -18.13 5.76 12.31
CA GLY A 52 -17.65 4.80 13.30
C GLY A 52 -16.47 3.95 12.85
N ALA A 53 -15.82 4.29 11.72
CA ALA A 53 -14.62 3.57 11.30
C ALA A 53 -13.45 3.82 12.26
N LYS A 54 -12.67 2.77 12.50
CA LYS A 54 -11.42 2.82 13.26
C LYS A 54 -10.31 3.47 12.45
N LEU A 55 -9.38 4.13 13.13
CA LEU A 55 -8.25 4.82 12.52
C LEU A 55 -6.92 4.42 13.16
N ILE A 56 -6.04 3.86 12.33
CA ILE A 56 -4.64 3.59 12.63
C ILE A 56 -3.80 4.59 11.84
N VAL A 57 -2.88 5.28 12.51
CA VAL A 57 -1.97 6.24 11.89
C VAL A 57 -0.53 5.87 12.21
N ILE A 58 0.27 5.68 11.16
CA ILE A 58 1.72 5.50 11.21
C ILE A 58 2.37 6.81 10.75
N ASP A 59 2.86 7.59 11.69
CA ASP A 59 3.59 8.85 11.43
C ASP A 59 4.51 9.15 12.63
N PRO A 60 5.79 9.53 12.42
CA PRO A 60 6.69 9.92 13.51
C PRO A 60 6.20 11.15 14.29
N ARG A 61 5.32 11.96 13.69
CA ARG A 61 4.80 13.20 14.24
C ARG A 61 3.34 13.04 14.66
N ARG A 62 2.96 13.77 15.71
CA ARG A 62 1.57 13.90 16.12
C ARG A 62 0.85 14.93 15.24
N THR A 63 0.56 14.56 14.00
CA THR A 63 -0.22 15.38 13.06
C THR A 63 -1.68 15.51 13.50
N GLU A 64 -2.44 16.38 12.81
CA GLU A 64 -3.90 16.48 13.01
C GLU A 64 -4.60 15.13 12.81
N VAL A 65 -4.15 14.33 11.85
CA VAL A 65 -4.71 13.01 11.58
C VAL A 65 -4.34 12.02 12.69
N ALA A 66 -3.08 12.02 13.13
CA ALA A 66 -2.63 11.20 14.25
C ALA A 66 -3.37 11.52 15.55
N ALA A 67 -3.68 12.80 15.80
CA ALA A 67 -4.43 13.23 16.98
C ALA A 67 -5.88 12.71 17.03
N ARG A 68 -6.41 12.20 15.91
CA ARG A 68 -7.75 11.61 15.80
C ARG A 68 -7.74 10.07 15.79
N ALA A 69 -6.57 9.45 15.76
CA ALA A 69 -6.44 8.01 15.61
C ALA A 69 -6.87 7.26 16.87
N ASP A 70 -7.53 6.11 16.70
CA ASP A 70 -7.64 5.12 17.77
C ASP A 70 -6.24 4.62 18.15
N LEU A 71 -5.40 4.39 17.14
CA LEU A 71 -4.00 4.01 17.31
C LEU A 71 -3.07 4.91 16.51
N TRP A 72 -2.31 5.73 17.23
CA TRP A 72 -1.14 6.39 16.67
C TRP A 72 0.12 5.59 17.01
N LEU A 73 0.77 5.10 15.95
CA LEU A 73 2.04 4.40 15.98
C LEU A 73 3.13 5.42 15.64
N GLN A 74 3.78 5.96 16.67
CA GLN A 74 4.88 6.91 16.52
C GLN A 74 6.16 6.17 16.11
N VAL A 75 6.23 5.85 14.82
CA VAL A 75 7.33 5.09 14.24
C VAL A 75 8.61 5.93 14.18
N LYS A 76 9.76 5.30 14.43
CA LYS A 76 11.08 5.86 14.10
C LYS A 76 11.14 6.08 12.59
N PRO A 77 11.53 7.27 12.09
CA PRO A 77 11.65 7.50 10.65
C PRO A 77 12.48 6.41 9.94
N ASP A 78 12.04 5.98 8.75
CA ASP A 78 12.68 4.95 7.91
C ASP A 78 12.59 3.50 8.46
N THR A 79 11.68 3.23 9.39
CA THR A 79 11.49 1.88 9.96
C THR A 79 10.14 1.24 9.67
N ASP A 80 9.36 1.85 8.77
CA ASP A 80 8.03 1.42 8.37
C ASP A 80 8.00 -0.03 7.86
N THR A 81 9.02 -0.48 7.10
CA THR A 81 9.13 -1.88 6.66
C THR A 81 9.09 -2.84 7.85
N ALA A 82 9.85 -2.57 8.92
CA ALA A 82 9.90 -3.46 10.09
C ALA A 82 8.56 -3.49 10.83
N LEU A 83 7.90 -2.34 10.94
CA LEU A 83 6.57 -2.24 11.54
C LEU A 83 5.52 -3.02 10.75
N LEU A 84 5.46 -2.84 9.43
CA LEU A 84 4.48 -3.50 8.56
C LEU A 84 4.73 -5.02 8.47
N MET A 85 5.99 -5.45 8.39
CA MET A 85 6.34 -6.87 8.46
C MET A 85 5.96 -7.49 9.80
N SER A 86 6.02 -6.73 10.89
CA SER A 86 5.58 -7.19 12.21
C SER A 86 4.07 -7.27 12.33
N MET A 87 3.32 -6.36 11.70
CA MET A 87 1.87 -6.52 11.57
C MET A 87 1.51 -7.78 10.78
N ILE A 88 2.23 -8.07 9.69
CA ILE A 88 2.08 -9.31 8.92
C ILE A 88 2.41 -10.53 9.80
N ASN A 89 3.48 -10.48 10.60
CA ASN A 89 3.83 -11.54 11.55
C ASN A 89 2.65 -11.88 12.47
N VAL A 90 2.05 -10.87 13.10
CA VAL A 90 0.90 -11.07 14.00
C VAL A 90 -0.29 -11.65 13.24
N ILE A 91 -0.63 -11.11 12.07
CA ILE A 91 -1.76 -11.59 11.25
C ILE A 91 -1.57 -13.06 10.83
N VAL A 92 -0.35 -13.45 10.47
CA VAL A 92 -0.03 -14.84 10.08
C VAL A 92 -0.10 -15.76 11.29
N ASN A 93 0.57 -15.41 12.40
CA ASN A 93 0.67 -16.27 13.59
C ASN A 93 -0.66 -16.41 14.34
N GLU A 94 -1.52 -15.41 14.29
CA GLU A 94 -2.87 -15.46 14.86
C GLU A 94 -3.94 -15.92 13.85
N GLU A 95 -3.51 -16.34 12.65
CA GLU A 95 -4.39 -16.83 11.58
C GLU A 95 -5.52 -15.87 11.20
N LEU A 96 -5.27 -14.56 11.29
CA LEU A 96 -6.22 -13.48 10.97
C LEU A 96 -6.29 -13.14 9.47
N TYR A 97 -5.57 -13.88 8.64
CA TYR A 97 -5.57 -13.72 7.19
C TYR A 97 -6.75 -14.46 6.54
N ASP A 98 -7.16 -13.99 5.37
CA ASP A 98 -8.18 -14.61 4.53
C ASP A 98 -7.58 -15.83 3.82
N ARG A 99 -7.70 -17.01 4.45
CA ARG A 99 -7.14 -18.28 3.95
C ARG A 99 -7.53 -18.56 2.50
N ARG A 100 -8.82 -18.39 2.19
CA ARG A 100 -9.35 -18.66 0.85
C ARG A 100 -8.73 -17.71 -0.18
N PHE A 101 -8.69 -16.41 0.11
CA PHE A 101 -8.07 -15.45 -0.81
C PHE A 101 -6.60 -15.76 -1.02
N VAL A 102 -5.87 -16.07 0.05
CA VAL A 102 -4.45 -16.42 -0.02
C VAL A 102 -4.22 -17.66 -0.89
N GLU A 103 -5.00 -18.72 -0.70
CA GLU A 103 -4.89 -19.97 -1.47
C GLU A 103 -5.25 -19.80 -2.95
N GLU A 104 -6.30 -19.02 -3.26
CA GLU A 104 -6.80 -18.87 -4.62
C GLU A 104 -6.09 -17.76 -5.43
N ARG A 105 -5.59 -16.71 -4.77
CA ARG A 105 -5.20 -15.44 -5.42
C ARG A 105 -3.79 -14.96 -5.08
N CYS A 106 -3.11 -15.55 -4.10
CA CYS A 106 -1.76 -15.13 -3.74
C CYS A 106 -0.71 -16.15 -4.19
N PHE A 107 0.45 -15.63 -4.59
CA PHE A 107 1.65 -16.42 -4.84
C PHE A 107 2.70 -16.08 -3.79
N GLY A 108 3.36 -17.10 -3.23
CA GLY A 108 4.49 -16.92 -2.33
C GLY A 108 4.13 -16.68 -0.85
N PHE A 109 2.92 -17.02 -0.42
CA PHE A 109 2.48 -16.77 0.97
C PHE A 109 3.34 -17.52 1.99
N ASP A 110 3.74 -18.76 1.74
CA ASP A 110 4.60 -19.52 2.67
C ASP A 110 5.97 -18.86 2.86
N GLN A 111 6.54 -18.30 1.79
CA GLN A 111 7.78 -17.54 1.83
C GLN A 111 7.60 -16.26 2.65
N LEU A 112 6.48 -15.55 2.46
CA LEU A 112 6.13 -14.37 3.25
C LEU A 112 5.95 -14.73 4.73
N ALA A 113 5.20 -15.78 5.04
CA ALA A 113 4.92 -16.26 6.40
C ALA A 113 6.23 -16.61 7.14
N ARG A 114 7.14 -17.31 6.47
CA ARG A 114 8.49 -17.58 6.99
C ARG A 114 9.28 -16.30 7.22
N ARG A 115 9.30 -15.38 6.24
CA ARG A 115 10.03 -14.12 6.33
C ARG A 115 9.50 -13.21 7.44
N ALA A 116 8.18 -13.23 7.68
CA ALA A 116 7.55 -12.45 8.73
C ALA A 116 8.01 -12.90 10.13
N GLN A 117 8.43 -14.15 10.32
CA GLN A 117 8.97 -14.63 11.61
C GLN A 117 10.25 -13.93 12.05
N ASP A 118 10.96 -13.29 11.12
CA ASP A 118 12.13 -12.47 11.46
C ASP A 118 11.78 -11.11 12.09
N TYR A 119 10.49 -10.76 12.18
CA TYR A 119 9.98 -9.51 12.72
C TYR A 119 8.87 -9.73 13.77
N PRO A 120 9.13 -10.48 14.86
CA PRO A 120 8.18 -10.55 15.96
C PRO A 120 7.98 -9.15 16.56
N PRO A 121 6.81 -8.84 17.15
CA PRO A 121 6.51 -7.52 17.73
C PRO A 121 7.58 -6.99 18.68
N GLU A 122 8.23 -7.85 19.45
CA GLU A 122 9.28 -7.50 20.40
C GLU A 122 10.51 -6.92 19.68
N LYS A 123 10.99 -7.60 18.63
CA LYS A 123 12.11 -7.12 17.81
C LYS A 123 11.72 -5.87 17.02
N ALA A 124 10.50 -5.83 16.48
CA ALA A 124 10.03 -4.67 15.75
C ALA A 124 9.92 -3.43 16.66
N ALA A 125 9.58 -3.61 17.94
CA ALA A 125 9.53 -2.52 18.90
C ALA A 125 10.90 -1.86 19.13
N GLU A 126 11.97 -2.64 19.19
CA GLU A 126 13.34 -2.12 19.30
C GLU A 126 13.74 -1.29 18.06
N ILE A 127 13.38 -1.77 16.87
CA ILE A 127 13.72 -1.10 15.60
C ILE A 127 12.91 0.19 15.44
N THR A 128 11.60 0.11 15.69
CA THR A 128 10.60 1.11 15.28
C THR A 128 10.23 2.09 16.37
N TRP A 129 10.61 1.83 17.62
CA TRP A 129 10.14 2.53 18.83
C TRP A 129 8.65 2.39 19.13
N VAL A 130 7.90 1.60 18.35
CA VAL A 130 6.49 1.32 18.62
C VAL A 130 6.40 0.16 19.60
N PRO A 131 5.75 0.31 20.77
CA PRO A 131 5.59 -0.78 21.72
C PRO A 131 4.97 -2.04 21.08
N ALA A 132 5.49 -3.23 21.40
CA ALA A 132 5.07 -4.50 20.83
C ALA A 132 3.54 -4.71 20.91
N GLU A 133 2.92 -4.36 22.04
CA GLU A 133 1.47 -4.45 22.22
C GLU A 133 0.69 -3.55 21.25
N LYS A 134 1.18 -2.34 20.97
CA LYS A 134 0.53 -1.46 19.97
C LYS A 134 0.64 -2.04 18.55
N ILE A 135 1.73 -2.74 18.23
CA ILE A 135 1.88 -3.44 16.95
C ILE A 135 0.85 -4.57 16.84
N ARG A 136 0.71 -5.38 17.89
CA ARG A 136 -0.32 -6.45 17.96
C ARG A 136 -1.73 -5.87 17.84
N GLU A 137 -2.02 -4.81 18.59
CA GLU A 137 -3.32 -4.14 18.56
C GLU A 137 -3.65 -3.58 17.17
N ALA A 138 -2.70 -2.91 16.51
CA ALA A 138 -2.89 -2.40 15.16
C ALA A 138 -3.10 -3.51 14.13
N ALA A 139 -2.33 -4.60 14.21
CA ALA A 139 -2.47 -5.75 13.31
C ALA A 139 -3.85 -6.41 13.45
N ARG A 140 -4.27 -6.68 14.70
CA ARG A 140 -5.59 -7.22 15.02
C ARG A 140 -6.70 -6.28 14.59
N MET A 141 -6.59 -4.99 14.90
CA MET A 141 -7.59 -3.97 14.54
C MET A 141 -7.77 -3.92 13.02
N TYR A 142 -6.69 -3.87 12.25
CA TYR A 142 -6.74 -3.82 10.80
C TYR A 142 -7.35 -5.09 10.19
N ALA A 143 -6.91 -6.27 10.64
CA ALA A 143 -7.34 -7.54 10.06
C ALA A 143 -8.81 -7.90 10.40
N THR A 144 -9.30 -7.48 11.57
CA THR A 144 -10.64 -7.85 12.04
C THR A 144 -11.73 -6.82 11.72
N ASN A 145 -11.39 -5.54 11.56
CA ASN A 145 -12.35 -4.48 11.22
C ASN A 145 -12.46 -4.30 9.69
N ARG A 146 -13.07 -5.29 9.03
CA ARG A 146 -13.24 -5.32 7.57
C ARG A 146 -14.60 -4.71 7.15
N PRO A 147 -14.72 -4.08 5.96
CA PRO A 147 -13.64 -3.74 5.02
C PRO A 147 -12.68 -2.68 5.57
N ALA A 148 -11.38 -2.85 5.33
CA ALA A 148 -10.34 -1.90 5.72
C ALA A 148 -9.66 -1.27 4.49
N ALA A 149 -9.45 0.04 4.52
CA ALA A 149 -8.79 0.77 3.45
C ALA A 149 -7.51 1.45 3.95
N SER A 150 -6.52 1.57 3.07
CA SER A 150 -5.18 2.02 3.43
C SER A 150 -4.75 3.20 2.56
N LEU A 151 -4.36 4.30 3.21
CA LEU A 151 -3.88 5.52 2.55
C LEU A 151 -2.40 5.73 2.86
N HIS A 152 -1.58 5.91 1.83
CA HIS A 152 -0.18 6.29 1.98
C HIS A 152 0.20 7.34 0.95
N PHE A 153 1.34 8.00 1.14
CA PHE A 153 1.91 8.87 0.11
C PHE A 153 3.43 9.04 0.34
N VAL A 154 3.97 10.18 -0.06
CA VAL A 154 5.40 10.50 -0.10
C VAL A 154 6.18 10.22 1.19
N GLY A 155 5.58 10.29 2.38
CA GLY A 155 6.30 9.98 3.62
C GLY A 155 6.71 8.51 3.73
N LEU A 156 5.97 7.60 3.10
CA LEU A 156 6.35 6.19 2.93
C LEU A 156 7.19 5.98 1.66
N GLU A 157 6.86 6.70 0.58
CA GLU A 157 7.46 6.43 -0.74
C GLU A 157 8.87 6.98 -0.93
N HIS A 158 9.26 8.02 -0.19
CA HIS A 158 10.56 8.68 -0.34
C HIS A 158 11.59 8.27 0.71
N GLN A 159 11.39 7.09 1.30
CA GLN A 159 12.35 6.46 2.23
C GLN A 159 13.37 5.57 1.48
N PRO A 160 14.61 5.41 1.99
CA PRO A 160 15.60 4.49 1.42
C PRO A 160 15.11 3.06 1.18
N ASN A 161 14.24 2.53 2.05
CA ASN A 161 13.67 1.19 1.94
C ASN A 161 12.22 1.16 1.42
N SER A 162 11.79 2.22 0.72
CA SER A 162 10.38 2.42 0.37
C SER A 162 9.77 1.29 -0.46
N ILE A 163 10.55 0.57 -1.27
CA ILE A 163 10.05 -0.55 -2.07
C ILE A 163 9.59 -1.70 -1.18
N GLN A 164 10.36 -2.05 -0.17
CA GLN A 164 10.02 -3.09 0.80
C GLN A 164 8.84 -2.65 1.68
N SER A 165 8.84 -1.38 2.11
CA SER A 165 7.72 -0.79 2.85
C SER A 165 6.41 -0.84 2.05
N LEU A 166 6.46 -0.49 0.76
CA LEU A 166 5.32 -0.55 -0.15
C LEU A 166 4.85 -1.99 -0.40
N GLN A 167 5.77 -2.93 -0.59
CA GLN A 167 5.42 -4.34 -0.71
C GLN A 167 4.65 -4.83 0.52
N ALA A 168 5.15 -4.57 1.73
CA ALA A 168 4.46 -4.94 2.96
C ALA A 168 3.09 -4.24 3.08
N ARG A 169 3.01 -2.95 2.74
CA ARG A 169 1.75 -2.17 2.72
C ARG A 169 0.71 -2.73 1.75
N TYR A 170 1.12 -3.24 0.58
CA TYR A 170 0.20 -3.82 -0.41
C TYR A 170 -0.10 -5.30 -0.11
N ILE A 171 0.79 -6.00 0.58
CA ILE A 171 0.52 -7.37 1.04
C ILE A 171 -0.61 -7.37 2.09
N LEU A 172 -0.62 -6.42 3.03
CA LEU A 172 -1.62 -6.34 4.10
C LEU A 172 -3.08 -6.45 3.60
N PRO A 173 -3.59 -5.59 2.69
CA PRO A 173 -4.96 -5.69 2.22
C PRO A 173 -5.21 -6.99 1.44
N ALA A 174 -4.22 -7.51 0.71
CA ALA A 174 -4.35 -8.78 -0.02
C ALA A 174 -4.56 -9.95 0.95
N ILE A 175 -3.65 -10.15 1.93
CA ILE A 175 -3.75 -11.28 2.85
C ILE A 175 -4.92 -11.14 3.82
N THR A 176 -5.40 -9.93 4.09
CA THR A 176 -6.56 -9.71 4.95
C THR A 176 -7.89 -9.67 4.18
N GLY A 177 -7.87 -9.96 2.87
CA GLY A 177 -9.07 -9.96 2.02
C GLY A 177 -9.80 -8.61 1.98
N ASN A 178 -9.03 -7.52 2.04
CA ASN A 178 -9.47 -6.14 1.90
C ASN A 178 -9.15 -5.56 0.51
N LEU A 179 -8.54 -6.35 -0.37
CA LEU A 179 -8.23 -5.95 -1.74
C LEU A 179 -9.45 -6.14 -2.65
N ASP A 180 -9.75 -5.12 -3.43
CA ASP A 180 -10.78 -5.08 -4.47
C ASP A 180 -12.21 -5.41 -4.01
N ILE A 181 -12.56 -4.95 -2.80
CA ILE A 181 -13.92 -5.05 -2.24
C ILE A 181 -14.48 -3.66 -1.89
N PRO A 182 -15.82 -3.48 -1.88
CA PRO A 182 -16.44 -2.23 -1.46
C PRO A 182 -16.00 -1.80 -0.04
N GLY A 183 -15.35 -0.65 0.07
CA GLY A 183 -14.81 -0.13 1.34
C GLY A 183 -13.43 -0.64 1.73
N GLY A 184 -12.81 -1.47 0.88
CA GLY A 184 -11.41 -1.86 0.99
C GLY A 184 -10.49 -1.01 0.09
N ASP A 185 -9.31 -1.56 -0.20
CA ASP A 185 -8.39 -1.04 -1.20
C ASP A 185 -8.89 -1.43 -2.60
N LEU A 186 -9.47 -0.48 -3.34
CA LEU A 186 -10.11 -0.73 -4.64
C LEU A 186 -9.12 -0.69 -5.81
N ILE A 187 -9.15 -1.71 -6.66
CA ILE A 187 -8.41 -1.72 -7.93
C ILE A 187 -9.35 -1.15 -9.00
N GLU A 188 -9.25 0.17 -9.24
CA GLU A 188 -10.14 0.83 -10.19
C GLU A 188 -9.62 0.76 -11.63
N GLY A 189 -10.46 0.25 -12.53
CA GLY A 189 -10.24 0.40 -13.97
C GLY A 189 -10.46 1.84 -14.45
N MET A 190 -9.98 2.13 -15.65
CA MET A 190 -10.22 3.45 -16.26
C MET A 190 -11.67 3.60 -16.72
N HIS A 191 -12.19 4.81 -16.56
CA HIS A 191 -13.50 5.14 -17.10
C HIS A 191 -13.43 5.19 -18.63
N PRO A 192 -14.33 4.53 -19.39
CA PRO A 192 -14.21 4.34 -20.84
C PRO A 192 -14.28 5.62 -21.67
N LYS A 193 -14.64 6.75 -21.06
CA LYS A 193 -14.68 8.08 -21.71
C LYS A 193 -13.42 8.92 -21.46
N LEU A 194 -12.49 8.44 -20.64
CA LEU A 194 -11.25 9.16 -20.35
C LEU A 194 -10.14 8.61 -21.24
N ILE A 195 -9.35 9.52 -21.80
CA ILE A 195 -8.11 9.18 -22.51
C ILE A 195 -7.03 8.93 -21.43
N PRO A 196 -6.37 7.75 -21.41
CA PRO A 196 -5.29 7.46 -20.46
C PRO A 196 -4.12 8.43 -20.64
N ALA A 197 -3.40 8.78 -19.58
CA ALA A 197 -2.25 9.69 -19.74
C ALA A 197 -1.18 9.05 -20.61
N ALA A 198 -0.99 7.72 -20.54
CA ALA A 198 -0.10 6.95 -21.42
C ALA A 198 -0.36 7.18 -22.93
N GLU A 199 -1.62 7.40 -23.33
CA GLU A 199 -1.98 7.71 -24.72
C GLU A 199 -1.60 9.15 -25.11
N VAL A 200 -1.65 10.08 -24.15
CA VAL A 200 -1.23 11.47 -24.33
C VAL A 200 0.28 11.62 -24.30
N GLU A 201 0.95 10.83 -23.47
CA GLU A 201 2.40 10.82 -23.26
C GLU A 201 3.17 10.22 -24.45
N LEU A 202 2.51 9.38 -25.26
CA LEU A 202 3.07 8.79 -26.48
C LEU A 202 4.40 8.04 -26.21
N MET A 203 4.47 7.31 -25.10
CA MET A 203 5.67 6.58 -24.67
C MET A 203 6.12 5.50 -25.67
N ASP A 204 5.22 5.04 -26.54
CA ASP A 204 5.51 4.15 -27.66
C ASP A 204 6.33 4.83 -28.77
N LYS A 205 6.31 6.17 -28.86
CA LYS A 205 7.07 6.96 -29.83
C LYS A 205 8.51 7.23 -29.41
N LEU A 206 8.88 6.94 -28.16
CA LEU A 206 10.24 7.15 -27.68
C LEU A 206 11.19 6.08 -28.23
N PRO A 207 12.20 6.44 -29.06
CA PRO A 207 13.10 5.46 -29.68
C PRO A 207 13.90 4.67 -28.64
N PRO A 208 14.28 3.41 -28.92
CA PRO A 208 15.11 2.61 -28.01
C PRO A 208 16.41 3.30 -27.60
N GLU A 209 17.04 4.04 -28.52
CA GLU A 209 18.25 4.83 -28.24
C GLU A 209 18.04 5.90 -27.16
N GLN A 210 16.85 6.51 -27.10
CA GLN A 210 16.51 7.48 -26.06
C GLN A 210 16.16 6.80 -24.74
N LYS A 211 15.42 5.67 -24.79
CA LYS A 211 15.15 4.85 -23.61
C LYS A 211 16.43 4.38 -22.92
N ASN A 212 17.44 3.99 -23.71
CA ASN A 212 18.74 3.54 -23.22
C ASN A 212 19.58 4.63 -22.54
N LYS A 213 19.23 5.92 -22.70
CA LYS A 213 19.91 7.03 -21.98
C LYS A 213 19.42 7.19 -20.55
N GLN A 214 18.43 6.42 -20.11
CA GLN A 214 17.92 6.51 -18.74
C GLN A 214 19.02 6.22 -17.73
N MET A 215 19.33 7.20 -16.89
CA MET A 215 20.37 7.06 -15.87
C MET A 215 20.02 5.97 -14.86
N GLY A 216 20.98 5.10 -14.59
CA GLY A 216 20.85 4.04 -13.59
C GLY A 216 19.94 2.87 -13.99
N ALA A 217 19.47 2.79 -15.24
CA ALA A 217 18.63 1.68 -15.70
C ALA A 217 19.33 0.31 -15.66
N ASP A 218 20.67 0.31 -15.76
CA ASP A 218 21.55 -0.86 -15.63
C ASP A 218 21.62 -1.40 -14.19
N ARG A 219 21.51 -0.50 -13.21
CA ARG A 219 21.58 -0.81 -11.77
C ARG A 219 20.20 -0.96 -11.11
N PHE A 220 19.29 -0.02 -11.36
CA PHE A 220 17.99 0.11 -10.73
C PHE A 220 16.87 -0.36 -11.68
N LYS A 221 16.84 -1.66 -11.95
CA LYS A 221 15.96 -2.25 -12.96
C LYS A 221 14.48 -1.95 -12.74
N LEU A 222 14.03 -1.88 -11.49
CA LEU A 222 12.62 -1.68 -11.15
C LEU A 222 12.03 -0.37 -11.70
N PHE A 223 12.79 0.72 -11.69
CA PHE A 223 12.35 2.02 -12.19
C PHE A 223 12.89 2.30 -13.59
N SER A 224 13.14 1.25 -14.37
CA SER A 224 13.66 1.37 -15.73
C SER A 224 12.62 1.02 -16.78
N TRP A 225 12.86 1.44 -18.03
CA TRP A 225 12.09 1.00 -19.20
C TRP A 225 11.94 -0.52 -19.29
N SER A 226 12.95 -1.29 -18.87
CA SER A 226 12.88 -2.76 -18.91
C SER A 226 11.80 -3.34 -17.99
N ALA A 227 11.66 -2.80 -16.76
CA ALA A 227 10.61 -3.21 -15.84
C ALA A 227 9.25 -2.67 -16.28
N PHE A 228 9.21 -1.42 -16.76
CA PHE A 228 8.01 -0.82 -17.31
C PHE A 228 7.44 -1.68 -18.45
N ASP A 229 8.24 -2.02 -19.46
CA ASP A 229 7.80 -2.82 -20.61
C ASP A 229 7.29 -4.22 -20.18
N LEU A 230 7.91 -4.83 -19.16
CA LEU A 230 7.47 -6.10 -18.59
C LEU A 230 6.08 -5.99 -17.91
N ILE A 231 5.87 -4.93 -17.12
CA ILE A 231 4.58 -4.65 -16.48
C ILE A 231 3.54 -4.36 -17.56
N GLN A 232 3.83 -3.46 -18.50
CA GLN A 232 2.90 -3.01 -19.53
C GLN A 232 2.39 -4.13 -20.44
N LYS A 233 3.24 -5.10 -20.76
CA LYS A 233 2.82 -6.27 -21.54
C LYS A 233 1.66 -7.02 -20.88
N ASN A 234 1.69 -7.15 -19.55
CA ASN A 234 0.64 -7.81 -18.79
C ASN A 234 -0.59 -6.93 -18.62
N VAL A 235 -0.38 -5.65 -18.31
CA VAL A 235 -1.45 -4.65 -18.16
C VAL A 235 -2.29 -4.59 -19.45
N LYS A 236 -1.65 -4.40 -20.61
CA LYS A 236 -2.36 -4.30 -21.89
C LYS A 236 -3.13 -5.58 -22.24
N ARG A 237 -2.61 -6.75 -21.87
CA ARG A 237 -3.29 -8.04 -22.09
C ARG A 237 -4.58 -8.17 -21.26
N VAL A 238 -4.58 -7.68 -20.02
CA VAL A 238 -5.72 -7.84 -19.09
C VAL A 238 -6.72 -6.69 -19.20
N TRP A 239 -6.22 -5.46 -19.31
CA TRP A 239 -7.03 -4.24 -19.21
C TRP A 239 -7.23 -3.54 -20.56
N GLY A 240 -6.62 -4.02 -21.63
CA GLY A 240 -6.75 -3.47 -22.98
C GLY A 240 -6.05 -2.13 -23.19
N THR A 241 -5.26 -1.66 -22.21
CA THR A 241 -4.67 -0.33 -22.18
C THR A 241 -3.33 -0.32 -21.41
N GLN A 242 -2.58 0.78 -21.46
CA GLN A 242 -1.30 0.95 -20.79
C GLN A 242 -1.44 1.76 -19.50
N LEU A 243 -0.52 1.54 -18.55
CA LEU A 243 -0.34 2.44 -17.41
C LEU A 243 0.48 3.66 -17.83
N ASP A 244 0.29 4.75 -17.12
CA ASP A 244 1.18 5.91 -17.17
C ASP A 244 2.56 5.54 -16.57
N ASN A 245 3.63 6.25 -16.96
CA ASN A 245 4.99 6.02 -16.46
C ASN A 245 5.28 6.77 -15.16
#